data_AF-A0A940P5V7-F1
#
_entry.id   AF-A0A940P5V7-F1
#
_cell.length_a   1.000
_cell.length_b   1.000
_cell.length_c   1.000
_cell.angle_alpha   90.00
_cell.angle_beta   90.00
_cell.angle_gamma   90.00
#
_symmetry.space_group_name_H-M   'P 1'
#
loop_
_entity.id
_entity.type
_entity.pdbx_description
1 polymer ?
#
loop_
_entity_poly.entity_id
_entity_poly.type
_entity_poly.pdbx_seq_one_letter_code
_entity_poly.pdbx_strand_id
1 'polypeptide(L)' 'ARYIFLDTGHVCQNLYLAGYTNQIGVCAIGAFKDDVLNVALGVDGEEDFVVYGATVGKMI' A
#
# COMPACT_ATOMS: atom_id res chain seq x y z
N ALA A 1 1.98 -11.24 -12.94
CA ALA A 1 1.29 -10.17 -12.18
C ALA A 1 0.03 -10.62 -11.42
N ARG A 2 -0.75 -11.64 -11.86
CA ARG A 2 -2.04 -12.01 -11.23
C ARG A 2 -2.00 -12.23 -9.70
N TYR A 3 -1.02 -12.95 -9.19
CA TYR A 3 -0.94 -13.26 -7.75
C TYR A 3 -0.44 -12.10 -6.91
N ILE A 4 0.43 -11.25 -7.45
CA ILE A 4 0.98 -10.09 -6.75
C ILE A 4 -0.15 -9.19 -6.24
N PHE A 5 -1.17 -8.92 -7.05
CA PHE A 5 -2.31 -8.11 -6.63
C PHE A 5 -3.21 -8.78 -5.57
N LEU A 6 -3.28 -10.12 -5.57
CA LEU A 6 -4.00 -10.87 -4.53
C LEU A 6 -3.22 -10.81 -3.20
N ASP A 7 -1.90 -10.99 -3.27
CA ASP A 7 -1.02 -10.94 -2.10
C ASP A 7 -0.98 -9.54 -1.50
N THR A 8 -0.93 -8.48 -2.32
CA THR A 8 -0.98 -7.10 -1.84
C THR A 8 -2.32 -6.78 -1.18
N GLY A 9 -3.42 -7.31 -1.71
CA GLY A 9 -4.74 -7.23 -1.09
C GLY A 9 -4.78 -7.92 0.28
N HIS A 10 -4.24 -9.14 0.40
CA HIS A 10 -4.13 -9.83 1.68
C HIS A 10 -3.28 -9.06 2.70
N VAL A 11 -2.13 -8.51 2.28
CA VAL A 11 -1.26 -7.70 3.13
C VAL A 11 -1.97 -6.44 3.62
N CYS A 12 -2.69 -5.73 2.73
CA CYS A 12 -3.41 -4.53 3.12
C CYS A 12 -4.59 -4.83 4.04
N GLN A 13 -5.28 -5.95 3.87
CA GLN A 13 -6.33 -6.36 4.79
C GLN A 13 -5.77 -6.63 6.19
N ASN A 14 -4.59 -7.26 6.28
CA ASN A 14 -3.89 -7.42 7.56
C ASN A 14 -3.50 -6.06 8.15
N LEU A 15 -3.07 -5.09 7.33
CA LEU A 15 -2.79 -3.72 7.78
C LEU A 15 -4.06 -3.05 8.33
N TYR A 16 -5.21 -3.21 7.69
CA TYR A 16 -6.51 -2.73 8.20
C TYR A 16 -6.85 -3.33 9.56
N LEU A 17 -6.69 -4.65 9.72
CA LEU A 17 -6.95 -5.33 11.00
C LEU A 17 -6.00 -4.85 12.09
N ALA A 18 -4.70 -4.75 11.79
CA ALA A 18 -3.71 -4.24 12.74
C ALA A 18 -3.98 -2.78 13.10
N GLY A 19 -4.31 -1.93 12.13
CA GLY A 19 -4.67 -0.54 12.34
C GLY A 19 -5.89 -0.39 13.24
N TYR A 20 -6.95 -1.16 12.97
CA TYR A 20 -8.15 -1.20 13.80
C TYR A 20 -7.85 -1.54 15.26
N THR A 21 -7.07 -2.60 15.52
CA THR A 21 -6.67 -3.00 16.88
C THR A 21 -5.85 -1.91 17.60
N ASN A 22 -5.07 -1.12 16.87
CA ASN A 22 -4.20 -0.09 17.42
C ASN A 22 -4.80 1.33 17.35
N GLN A 23 -6.08 1.49 17.00
CA GLN A 23 -6.72 2.80 16.81
C GLN A 23 -5.99 3.70 15.79
N ILE A 24 -5.47 3.08 14.73
CA ILE A 24 -4.86 3.73 13.56
C ILE A 24 -5.81 3.56 12.38
N GLY A 25 -6.13 4.68 11.72
CA GLY A 25 -6.92 4.70 10.50
C GLY A 25 -6.06 4.23 9.34
N VAL A 26 -6.62 3.40 8.47
CA VAL A 26 -5.96 2.86 7.27
C VAL A 26 -6.83 3.16 6.06
N CYS A 27 -6.24 3.60 4.94
CA CYS A 27 -6.95 3.80 3.68
C CYS A 27 -6.14 3.25 2.51
N ALA A 28 -6.66 2.21 1.85
CA ALA A 28 -6.07 1.65 0.65
C ALA A 28 -6.09 2.64 -0.53
N ILE A 29 -5.02 2.65 -1.31
CA ILE A 29 -4.87 3.41 -2.55
C ILE A 29 -4.66 2.43 -3.70
N GLY A 30 -5.69 2.28 -4.52
CA GLY A 30 -5.64 1.43 -5.72
C GLY A 30 -5.19 2.15 -7.00
N ALA A 31 -5.00 3.46 -6.95
CA ALA A 31 -4.57 4.26 -8.10
C ALA A 31 -3.62 5.38 -7.66
N PHE A 32 -2.48 5.48 -8.34
CA PHE A 32 -1.45 6.47 -8.10
C PHE A 32 -0.69 6.71 -9.42
N LYS A 33 0.22 7.68 -9.43
CA LYS A 33 1.14 7.87 -10.56
C LYS A 33 2.40 7.05 -10.28
N ASP A 34 2.60 5.97 -11.02
CA ASP A 34 3.67 4.99 -10.82
C ASP A 34 5.04 5.66 -10.74
N ASP A 35 5.43 6.44 -11.75
CA ASP A 35 6.73 7.13 -11.80
C ASP A 35 6.95 8.04 -10.58
N VAL A 36 5.92 8.76 -10.16
CA VAL A 36 6.01 9.70 -9.04
C VAL A 36 6.21 8.93 -7.73
N LEU A 37 5.46 7.85 -7.53
CA LEU A 37 5.51 7.08 -6.30
C LEU A 37 6.77 6.22 -6.22
N ASN A 38 7.22 5.66 -7.34
CA ASN A 38 8.48 4.92 -7.43
C ASN A 38 9.67 5.81 -7.05
N VAL A 39 9.76 7.01 -7.62
CA VAL A 39 10.80 8.00 -7.27
C VAL A 39 10.71 8.39 -5.79
N ALA A 40 9.50 8.62 -5.25
CA ALA A 40 9.32 8.99 -3.86
C ALA A 40 9.75 7.88 -2.87
N LEU A 41 9.65 6.61 -3.28
CA LEU A 41 10.04 5.45 -2.47
C LEU A 41 11.45 4.93 -2.79
N GLY A 42 12.15 5.55 -3.74
CA GLY A 42 13.52 5.19 -4.11
C GLY A 42 13.64 3.85 -4.84
N VAL A 43 12.58 3.41 -5.53
CA VAL A 43 12.58 2.20 -6.36
C VAL A 43 12.68 2.57 -7.85
N ASP A 44 13.28 1.69 -8.65
CA ASP A 44 13.65 1.99 -10.05
C ASP A 44 12.48 1.91 -11.04
N GLY A 45 11.39 1.22 -10.69
CA GLY A 45 10.25 1.02 -11.57
C GLY A 45 10.41 -0.14 -12.57
N GLU A 46 11.55 -0.85 -12.55
CA GLU A 46 11.87 -1.95 -13.47
C GLU A 46 12.04 -3.29 -12.73
N GLU A 47 13.04 -3.39 -11.84
CA GLU A 47 13.24 -4.58 -10.98
C GLU A 47 12.34 -4.50 -9.75
N ASP A 48 12.22 -3.30 -9.15
CA ASP A 48 11.37 -3.01 -8.00
C ASP A 48 10.39 -1.87 -8.33
N PHE A 49 9.10 -2.12 -8.16
CA PHE A 49 8.05 -1.14 -8.45
C PHE A 49 6.85 -1.25 -7.53
N VAL A 50 6.17 -0.13 -7.32
CA VAL A 50 5.00 -0.06 -6.45
C VAL A 50 3.78 -0.60 -7.17
N VAL A 51 3.09 -1.55 -6.55
CA VAL A 51 1.89 -2.20 -7.12
C VAL A 51 0.61 -1.86 -6.35
N TYR A 52 0.76 -1.35 -5.12
CA TYR A 52 -0.34 -1.05 -4.22
C TYR A 52 0.16 -0.17 -3.06
N GLY A 53 -0.70 0.66 -2.50
CA GLY A 53 -0.37 1.51 -1.37
C GLY A 53 -1.50 1.63 -0.36
N ALA A 54 -1.17 2.08 0.84
CA ALA A 54 -2.16 2.47 1.85
C ALA A 54 -1.61 3.63 2.68
N THR A 55 -2.49 4.55 3.08
CA THR A 55 -2.15 5.57 4.09
C THR A 55 -2.48 5.06 5.48
N VAL A 56 -1.74 5.57 6.47
CA VAL A 56 -2.02 5.37 7.89
C VAL A 56 -2.08 6.70 8.61
N GLY A 57 -2.92 6.80 9.64
CA GLY A 57 -3.08 8.04 10.40
C GLY A 57 -3.76 7.83 11.74
N LYS A 58 -3.74 8.86 12.59
CA LYS A 58 -4.47 8.84 13.86
C LYS A 58 -5.99 8.73 13.59
N MET A 59 -6.68 7.83 14.28
CA MET A 59 -8.14 7.84 14.31
C MET A 59 -8.62 9.08 15.08
N ILE A 60 -9.40 9.92 14.41
CA ILE A 60 -9.96 11.16 14.96
C ILE A 60 -11.41 10.92 15.37
#